data_AF-A0AAW3U0V3-F1
#
_entry.id   AF-A0AAW3U0V3-F1
#
_cell.length_a   1.000
_cell.length_b   1.000
_cell.length_c   1.000
_cell.angle_alpha   90.00
_cell.angle_beta   90.00
_cell.angle_gamma   90.00
#
_symmetry.space_group_name_H-M   'P 1'
#
loop_
_entity.id
_entity.type
_entity.pdbx_description
1 polymer ?
#
loop_
_entity_poly.entity_id
_entity_poly.type
_entity_poly.pdbx_seq_one_letter_code
_entity_poly.pdbx_strand_id
1 'polypeptide(L)' 'MSVSRCITKALDIAKAPRQQWKASVDALPEQCQHVSICTGGIGCRSRIADYLRVQYRAQARREQLKGGGAR' A
#
# COMPACT_ATOMS: atom_id res chain seq x y z
N MET A 1 -11.01 -10.55 -7.26
CA MET A 1 -11.30 -9.13 -7.42
C MET A 1 -10.55 -8.68 -8.64
N SER A 2 -11.13 -7.87 -9.52
CA SER A 2 -10.29 -7.20 -10.52
C SER A 2 -9.22 -6.44 -9.74
N VAL A 3 -7.95 -6.65 -10.07
CA VAL A 3 -6.74 -6.11 -9.41
C VAL A 3 -6.92 -4.64 -8.99
N SER A 4 -7.73 -3.90 -9.76
CA SER A 4 -8.32 -2.59 -9.47
C SER A 4 -8.71 -2.36 -8.00
N ARG A 5 -9.49 -3.24 -7.34
CA ARG A 5 -10.00 -2.96 -5.98
C ARG A 5 -8.93 -3.02 -4.89
N CYS A 6 -7.97 -3.96 -4.98
CA CYS A 6 -6.85 -3.98 -4.02
C CYS A 6 -5.96 -2.72 -4.21
N ILE A 7 -5.72 -2.32 -5.46
CA ILE A 7 -4.94 -1.11 -5.77
C ILE A 7 -5.65 0.16 -5.28
N THR A 8 -6.97 0.29 -5.46
CA THR A 8 -7.73 1.43 -4.91
C THR A 8 -7.54 1.55 -3.41
N LYS A 9 -7.59 0.44 -2.67
CA LYS A 9 -7.34 0.43 -1.21
C LYS A 9 -5.90 0.85 -0.89
N ALA A 10 -4.91 0.44 -1.68
CA ALA A 10 -3.52 0.88 -1.52
C ALA A 10 -3.37 2.39 -1.70
N LEU A 11 -4.06 2.96 -2.70
CA LEU A 11 -4.08 4.41 -2.92
C LEU A 11 -4.72 5.16 -1.75
N ASP A 12 -5.77 4.62 -1.14
CA ASP A 12 -6.36 5.21 0.06
C ASP A 12 -5.41 5.19 1.25
N ILE A 13 -4.66 4.09 1.46
CA ILE A 13 -3.62 4.03 2.49
C ILE A 13 -2.51 5.05 2.22
N ALA A 14 -2.13 5.22 0.94
CA ALA A 14 -1.09 6.15 0.54
C ALA A 14 -1.46 7.64 0.76
N LYS A 15 -2.73 7.97 1.05
CA LYS A 15 -3.15 9.32 1.47
C LYS A 15 -2.73 9.66 2.90
N ALA A 16 -2.56 8.66 3.76
CA ALA A 16 -2.12 8.85 5.14
C ALA A 16 -0.61 9.12 5.22
N PRO A 17 -0.08 9.65 6.34
CA PRO A 17 1.35 9.76 6.57
C PRO A 17 2.05 8.41 6.46
N ARG A 18 3.25 8.42 5.87
CA ARG A 18 4.03 7.22 5.57
C ARG A 18 4.28 6.33 6.78
N GLN A 19 4.39 6.89 7.99
CA GLN A 19 4.56 6.11 9.23
C GLN A 19 3.34 5.22 9.54
N GLN A 20 2.15 5.59 9.08
CA GLN A 20 0.90 4.89 9.37
C GLN A 20 0.63 3.73 8.40
N TRP A 21 1.34 3.67 7.27
CA TRP A 21 1.07 2.69 6.21
C TRP A 21 1.23 1.25 6.70
N LYS A 22 2.24 0.99 7.55
CA LYS A 22 2.46 -0.33 8.13
C LYS A 22 1.25 -0.81 8.93
N ALA A 23 0.75 0.03 9.85
CA ALA A 23 -0.43 -0.29 10.65
C ALA A 23 -1.67 -0.53 9.77
N SER A 24 -1.86 0.30 8.74
CA SER A 24 -2.97 0.15 7.80
C SER A 24 -2.90 -1.14 6.98
N VAL A 25 -1.70 -1.60 6.61
CA VAL A 25 -1.50 -2.89 5.90
C VAL A 25 -1.68 -4.07 6.86
N ASP A 26 -1.15 -3.96 8.08
CA ASP A 26 -1.24 -5.00 9.10
C ASP A 26 -2.72 -5.21 9.52
N ALA A 27 -3.57 -4.17 9.47
CA ALA A 27 -5.01 -4.26 9.70
C ALA A 27 -5.81 -4.94 8.58
N LEU A 28 -5.23 -5.14 7.38
CA LEU A 28 -5.94 -5.81 6.28
C LEU A 28 -6.06 -7.31 6.55
N PRO A 29 -7.15 -7.97 6.15
CA PRO A 29 -7.23 -9.42 6.25
C PRO A 29 -6.17 -10.08 5.36
N GLU A 30 -5.48 -11.08 5.92
CA GLU A 30 -4.47 -11.88 5.21
C GLU A 30 -5.11 -12.70 4.09
N GLN A 31 -6.27 -13.26 4.40
CA GLN A 31 -7.05 -14.13 3.53
C GLN A 31 -7.94 -13.29 2.63
N CYS A 32 -7.98 -13.63 1.34
CA CYS A 32 -8.98 -13.05 0.46
C CYS A 32 -10.36 -13.56 0.86
N GLN A 33 -11.25 -12.67 1.31
CA GLN A 33 -12.63 -13.00 1.69
C GLN A 33 -13.46 -13.62 0.54
N HIS A 34 -12.97 -13.51 -0.71
CA HIS A 34 -13.58 -14.12 -1.88
C HIS A 34 -12.57 -15.01 -2.62
N VAL A 35 -12.39 -16.24 -2.11
CA VAL A 35 -11.52 -17.29 -2.67
C VAL A 35 -11.78 -17.59 -4.15
N SER A 36 -13.02 -17.44 -4.63
CA SER A 36 -13.39 -17.63 -6.03
C SER A 36 -12.80 -16.59 -6.99
N ILE A 37 -12.29 -15.47 -6.48
CA ILE A 37 -11.86 -14.32 -7.29
C ILE A 37 -10.41 -13.92 -7.04
N CYS A 38 -9.75 -14.49 -6.03
CA CYS A 38 -8.32 -14.31 -5.76
C CYS A 38 -7.54 -15.47 -6.38
N THR A 39 -7.31 -15.39 -7.69
CA THR A 39 -6.50 -16.36 -8.43
C THR A 39 -5.10 -16.45 -7.84
N GLY A 40 -4.72 -17.64 -7.38
CA GLY A 40 -3.40 -17.94 -6.82
C GLY A 40 -3.29 -17.88 -5.29
N GLY A 41 -4.39 -17.72 -4.54
CA GLY A 41 -4.38 -17.79 -3.06
C GLY A 41 -3.71 -16.59 -2.36
N ILE A 42 -3.18 -15.64 -3.13
CA ILE A 42 -2.52 -14.44 -2.62
C ILE A 42 -3.58 -13.37 -2.34
N GLY A 43 -3.75 -13.00 -1.07
CA GLY A 43 -4.70 -11.97 -0.62
C GLY A 43 -4.33 -10.55 -1.02
N CYS A 44 -5.27 -9.60 -0.90
CA CYS A 44 -4.98 -8.19 -1.19
C CYS A 44 -3.86 -7.63 -0.29
N ARG A 45 -3.64 -8.15 0.93
CA ARG A 45 -2.62 -7.64 1.87
C ARG A 45 -1.22 -7.63 1.25
N SER A 46 -0.77 -8.74 0.67
CA SER A 46 0.57 -8.83 0.06
C SER A 46 0.70 -7.94 -1.17
N ARG A 47 -0.30 -7.94 -2.06
CA ARG A 47 -0.36 -7.05 -3.24
C ARG A 47 -0.26 -5.57 -2.85
N ILE A 48 -0.98 -5.18 -1.79
CA ILE A 48 -0.97 -3.81 -1.26
C ILE A 48 0.39 -3.49 -0.62
N ALA A 49 0.95 -4.42 0.15
CA ALA A 49 2.26 -4.27 0.77
C ALA A 49 3.36 -4.05 -0.27
N ASP A 50 3.38 -4.84 -1.35
CA ASP A 50 4.35 -4.71 -2.44
C ASP A 50 4.23 -3.36 -3.14
N TYR A 51 3.01 -2.93 -3.46
CA TYR A 51 2.77 -1.62 -4.07
C TYR A 51 3.24 -0.48 -3.16
N LEU A 52 2.83 -0.50 -1.89
CA LEU A 52 3.19 0.54 -0.93
C LEU A 52 4.70 0.57 -0.64
N ARG A 53 5.41 -0.56 -0.73
CA ARG A 53 6.87 -0.61 -0.56
C ARG A 53 7.60 0.23 -1.61
N VAL A 54 7.15 0.18 -2.85
CA VAL A 54 7.70 1.01 -3.95
C VAL A 54 7.35 2.49 -3.70
N GLN A 55 6.08 2.77 -3.38
CA GLN A 55 5.64 4.15 -3.10
C GLN A 55 6.33 4.76 -1.87
N TYR A 56 6.66 3.95 -0.87
CA TYR A 56 7.30 4.39 0.37
C TYR A 56 8.69 4.98 0.09
N ARG A 57 9.46 4.34 -0.79
CA ARG A 57 10.77 4.84 -1.22
C ARG A 57 10.64 6.12 -2.04
N ALA A 58 9.67 6.18 -2.95
CA ALA A 58 9.39 7.37 -3.74
C ALA A 58 8.98 8.56 -2.86
N GLN A 59 8.12 8.32 -1.86
CA GLN A 59 7.65 9.32 -0.92
C GLN A 59 8.76 9.80 0.02
N ALA A 60 9.58 8.89 0.55
CA ALA A 60 10.75 9.25 1.35
C ALA A 60 11.73 10.16 0.57
N ARG A 61 11.96 9.86 -0.71
CA ARG A 61 12.79 10.71 -1.58
C ARG A 61 12.17 12.09 -1.80
N ARG A 62 10.84 12.17 -2.00
CA ARG A 62 10.11 13.45 -2.12
C ARG A 62 10.15 14.27 -0.83
N GLU A 63 10.02 13.62 0.33
CA GLU A 63 10.14 14.24 1.66
C GLU A 63 11.55 14.83 1.85
N GLN A 64 12.61 14.10 1.47
CA GLN A 64 13.98 14.59 1.52
C GLN A 64 14.22 15.80 0.61
N LEU A 65 13.68 15.77 -0.62
CA LEU A 65 13.79 16.88 -1.56
C LEU A 65 13.03 18.13 -1.09
N LYS A 66 11.85 17.97 -0.46
CA LYS A 66 11.10 19.09 0.14
C LYS A 66 11.75 19.61 1.42
N GLY A 67 12.35 18.75 2.24
CA GLY A 67 13.05 19.13 3.47
C GLY A 67 14.43 19.77 3.22
N GLY A 68 15.03 19.55 2.05
CA GLY A 68 16.33 20.10 1.66
C GLY A 68 16.29 21.45 0.93
N GLY A 69 15.11 21.99 0.64
CA GLY A 69 14.92 23.27 -0.06
C GLY A 69 14.85 24.51 0.85
N ALA A 70 15.21 24.37 2.12
CA ALA A 70 15.32 25.48 3.07
C ALA A 70 16.78 25.61 3.53
N ARG A 71 17.64 26.08 2.62
CA ARG A 71 18.90 26.72 2.97
C ARG A 71 19.36 27.64 1.85
#